data_AF-A0A4W5RF80-F1
#
_entry.id   AF-A0A4W5RF80-F1
#
_cell.length_a   1.000
_cell.length_b   1.000
_cell.length_c   1.000
_cell.angle_alpha   90.00
_cell.angle_beta   90.00
_cell.angle_gamma   90.00
#
_symmetry.space_group_name_H-M   'P 1'
#
loop_
_entity.id
_entity.type
_entity.pdbx_description
1 polymer ?
#
loop_
_entity_poly.entity_id
_entity_poly.type
_entity_poly.pdbx_seq_one_letter_code
_entity_poly.pdbx_strand_id
1 'polypeptide(L)'
;MDTLVEECIQYCHKHMSAIVATPCNMNCINSNLAAHISDLFSHNEADDVMDRKDKFKSKLFQKKIECLFNPDYKNQDSPGNASTLYRCGLCLKLLTKDTERKISCIPGKINVNPRGDITYTHSRSCTTQLHLGCGFDSLCGHPYVKCMHT
;
A
#
# COMPACT_ATOMS: atom_id res chain seq x y z
N MET A 1 -27.64 -11.87 10.05
CA MET A 1 -27.36 -11.13 8.80
C MET A 1 -25.87 -11.16 8.49
N ASP A 2 -25.00 -11.02 9.49
CA ASP A 2 -23.55 -10.98 9.31
C ASP A 2 -22.97 -12.25 8.68
N THR A 3 -23.52 -13.42 9.02
CA THR A 3 -23.11 -14.71 8.44
C THR A 3 -23.25 -14.78 6.93
N LEU A 4 -24.34 -14.23 6.37
CA LEU A 4 -24.55 -14.23 4.91
C LEU A 4 -23.55 -13.31 4.21
N VAL A 5 -23.24 -12.15 4.81
CA VAL A 5 -22.28 -11.20 4.25
C VAL A 5 -20.89 -11.83 4.20
N GLU A 6 -20.48 -12.50 5.28
CA GLU A 6 -19.22 -13.25 5.33
C GLU A 6 -19.17 -14.37 4.27
N GLU A 7 -20.24 -15.16 4.14
CA GLU A 7 -20.34 -16.19 3.12
C GLU A 7 -20.22 -15.62 1.70
N CYS A 8 -20.86 -14.48 1.42
CA CYS A 8 -20.75 -13.80 0.14
C CYS A 8 -19.32 -13.29 -0.12
N ILE A 9 -18.64 -12.74 0.88
CA ILE A 9 -17.25 -12.28 0.77
C ILE A 9 -16.32 -13.45 0.47
N GLN A 10 -16.48 -14.57 1.17
CA GLN A 10 -15.70 -15.80 0.94
C GLN A 10 -15.97 -16.40 -0.45
N TYR A 11 -17.23 -16.39 -0.89
CA TYR A 11 -17.58 -16.81 -2.25
C TYR A 11 -16.90 -15.93 -3.30
N CYS A 12 -16.88 -14.61 -3.09
CA CYS A 12 -16.19 -13.68 -3.97
C CYS A 12 -14.70 -13.98 -4.06
N HIS A 13 -14.03 -14.23 -2.94
CA HIS A 13 -12.61 -14.59 -2.92
C HIS A 13 -12.34 -15.87 -3.72
N LYS A 14 -13.08 -16.94 -3.46
CA LYS A 14 -12.89 -18.25 -4.10
C LYS A 14 -13.22 -18.27 -5.60
N HIS A 15 -14.20 -17.47 -6.03
CA HIS A 15 -14.74 -17.52 -7.39
C HIS A 15 -14.56 -16.22 -8.18
N MET A 16 -13.66 -15.33 -7.77
CA MET A 16 -13.49 -13.99 -8.37
C MET A 16 -13.33 -14.03 -9.89
N SER A 17 -12.43 -14.89 -10.40
CA SER A 17 -12.20 -15.04 -11.85
C SER A 17 -13.47 -15.43 -12.62
N ALA A 18 -14.32 -16.29 -12.04
CA ALA A 18 -15.59 -16.65 -12.66
C ALA A 18 -16.59 -15.49 -12.61
N ILE A 19 -16.67 -14.77 -11.48
CA ILE A 19 -17.54 -13.62 -11.30
C ILE A 19 -17.21 -12.53 -12.32
N VAL A 20 -15.95 -12.13 -12.44
CA VAL A 20 -15.53 -11.08 -13.38
C VAL A 20 -15.64 -11.53 -14.85
N ALA A 21 -15.66 -12.84 -15.14
CA ALA A 21 -15.93 -13.35 -16.48
C ALA A 21 -17.40 -13.17 -16.91
N THR A 22 -18.34 -13.18 -15.95
CA THR A 22 -19.77 -12.95 -16.26
C THR A 22 -20.05 -11.49 -16.66
N PRO A 23 -21.09 -11.22 -17.47
CA PRO A 23 -21.55 -9.86 -17.75
C PRO A 23 -22.26 -9.25 -16.52
N CYS A 24 -21.50 -8.90 -15.50
CA CYS A 24 -21.95 -8.25 -14.27
C CYS A 24 -21.35 -6.84 -14.12
N ASN A 25 -22.03 -5.99 -13.34
CA ASN A 25 -21.54 -4.68 -12.96
C ASN A 25 -20.86 -4.77 -11.58
N MET A 26 -19.54 -4.65 -11.53
CA MET A 26 -18.74 -4.66 -10.29
C MET A 26 -18.49 -3.26 -9.71
N ASN A 27 -19.07 -2.21 -10.31
CA ASN A 27 -18.99 -0.84 -9.81
C ASN A 27 -19.93 -0.55 -8.63
N CYS A 28 -20.88 -1.44 -8.36
CA CYS A 28 -21.76 -1.34 -7.19
C CYS A 28 -21.08 -1.73 -5.87
N ILE A 29 -19.90 -2.36 -5.91
CA ILE A 29 -19.15 -2.72 -4.70
C ILE A 29 -18.51 -1.45 -4.13
N ASN A 30 -18.92 -1.08 -2.92
CA ASN A 30 -18.38 0.08 -2.21
C ASN A 30 -16.95 -0.17 -1.71
N SER A 31 -16.28 0.92 -1.27
CA SER A 31 -14.89 0.89 -0.83
C SER A 31 -14.62 -0.03 0.36
N ASN A 32 -15.56 -0.14 1.30
CA ASN A 32 -15.39 -0.93 2.52
C ASN A 32 -15.50 -2.42 2.22
N LEU A 33 -16.49 -2.81 1.41
CA LEU A 33 -16.65 -4.18 0.95
C LEU A 33 -15.48 -4.62 0.06
N ALA A 34 -15.00 -3.72 -0.81
CA ALA A 34 -13.79 -3.97 -1.59
C ALA A 34 -12.56 -4.20 -0.69
N ALA A 35 -12.42 -3.45 0.41
CA ALA A 35 -11.34 -3.66 1.38
C ALA A 35 -11.43 -5.05 2.02
N HIS A 36 -12.61 -5.45 2.50
CA HIS A 36 -12.82 -6.77 3.13
C HIS A 36 -12.52 -7.93 2.18
N ILE A 37 -12.95 -7.83 0.92
CA ILE A 37 -12.62 -8.82 -0.10
C ILE A 37 -11.10 -8.81 -0.35
N SER A 38 -10.48 -7.64 -0.41
CA SER A 38 -9.05 -7.49 -0.70
C SER A 38 -8.14 -8.05 0.38
N ASP A 39 -8.58 -8.05 1.63
CA ASP A 39 -7.85 -8.62 2.77
C ASP A 39 -7.78 -10.15 2.73
N LEU A 40 -8.69 -10.82 2.01
CA LEU A 40 -8.66 -12.27 1.85
C LEU A 40 -7.65 -12.75 0.81
N PHE A 41 -7.33 -11.92 -0.19
CA PHE A 41 -6.39 -12.30 -1.24
C PHE A 41 -4.96 -12.19 -0.75
N SER A 42 -4.13 -13.20 -1.02
CA SER A 42 -2.68 -12.98 -0.99
C SER A 42 -2.20 -12.16 -2.19
N HIS A 43 -0.96 -11.65 -2.17
CA HIS A 43 -0.37 -11.00 -3.35
C HIS A 43 -0.36 -11.90 -4.60
N ASN A 44 -0.05 -13.18 -4.42
CA ASN A 44 0.00 -14.14 -5.53
C ASN A 44 -1.41 -14.46 -6.04
N GLU A 45 -2.36 -14.74 -5.13
CA GLU A 45 -3.75 -15.00 -5.51
C GLU A 45 -4.39 -13.80 -6.24
N ALA A 46 -4.09 -12.58 -5.79
CA ALA A 46 -4.56 -11.36 -6.44
C ALA A 46 -4.04 -11.24 -7.88
N ASP A 47 -2.81 -11.66 -8.13
CA ASP A 47 -2.23 -11.65 -9.47
C ASP A 47 -2.80 -12.77 -10.36
N ASP A 48 -3.09 -13.94 -9.79
CA ASP A 48 -3.68 -15.08 -10.49
C ASP A 48 -5.16 -14.85 -10.89
N VAL A 49 -5.82 -13.80 -10.40
CA VAL A 49 -7.18 -13.43 -10.82
C VAL A 49 -7.21 -13.12 -12.32
N MET A 50 -8.01 -13.90 -13.07
CA MET A 50 -8.21 -13.74 -14.51
C MET A 50 -9.28 -12.67 -14.80
N ASP A 51 -8.89 -11.40 -14.74
CA ASP A 51 -9.78 -10.27 -14.99
C ASP A 51 -9.42 -9.48 -16.26
N ARG A 52 -9.76 -10.03 -17.43
CA ARG A 52 -9.39 -9.45 -18.73
C ARG A 52 -9.92 -8.04 -18.97
N LYS A 53 -11.01 -7.66 -18.30
CA LYS A 53 -11.68 -6.36 -18.46
C LYS A 53 -11.40 -5.42 -17.28
N ASP A 54 -10.55 -5.85 -16.35
CA ASP A 54 -10.19 -5.10 -15.15
C ASP A 54 -11.41 -4.58 -14.35
N LYS A 55 -12.40 -5.45 -14.15
CA LYS A 55 -13.62 -5.13 -13.40
C LYS A 55 -13.39 -4.97 -11.90
N PHE A 56 -12.39 -5.67 -11.37
CA PHE A 56 -12.10 -5.73 -9.94
C PHE A 56 -10.60 -5.81 -9.61
N LYS A 57 -9.75 -6.34 -10.50
CA LYS A 57 -8.32 -6.53 -10.21
C LYS A 57 -7.62 -5.21 -9.87
N SER A 58 -7.86 -4.11 -10.59
CA SER A 58 -7.33 -2.80 -10.20
C SER A 58 -7.85 -2.30 -8.86
N LYS A 59 -9.13 -2.53 -8.53
CA LYS A 59 -9.69 -2.14 -7.21
C LYS A 59 -9.03 -2.93 -6.07
N LEU A 60 -8.78 -4.21 -6.30
CA LEU A 60 -8.07 -5.10 -5.39
C LEU A 60 -6.66 -4.58 -5.09
N PHE A 61 -5.89 -4.25 -6.12
CA PHE A 61 -4.53 -3.71 -5.93
C PHE A 61 -4.55 -2.30 -5.35
N GLN A 62 -5.51 -1.45 -5.76
CA GLN A 62 -5.67 -0.13 -5.17
C GLN A 62 -5.88 -0.24 -3.66
N LYS A 63 -6.77 -1.11 -3.19
CA LYS A 63 -7.01 -1.31 -1.75
C LYS A 63 -5.77 -1.83 -1.04
N LYS A 64 -5.05 -2.79 -1.63
CA LYS A 64 -3.79 -3.28 -1.07
C LYS A 64 -2.75 -2.16 -0.94
N ILE A 65 -2.63 -1.27 -1.94
CA ILE A 65 -1.71 -0.13 -1.90
C ILE A 65 -2.14 0.89 -0.84
N GLU A 66 -3.43 1.24 -0.76
CA GLU A 66 -3.97 2.14 0.28
C GLU A 66 -3.62 1.62 1.69
N CYS A 67 -3.79 0.31 1.91
CA CYS A 67 -3.48 -0.33 3.17
C CYS A 67 -1.99 -0.27 3.55
N LEU A 68 -1.06 -0.22 2.59
CA LEU A 68 0.37 -0.06 2.89
C LEU A 68 0.67 1.27 3.59
N PHE A 69 -0.14 2.30 3.39
CA PHE A 69 0.05 3.61 4.03
C PHE A 69 -0.68 3.75 5.37
N ASN A 70 -1.47 2.75 5.77
CA ASN A 70 -2.13 2.73 7.07
C ASN A 70 -1.16 2.20 8.15
N PRO A 71 -0.79 2.98 9.18
CA PRO A 71 0.14 2.53 10.22
C PRO A 71 -0.35 1.34 11.04
N ASP A 72 -1.67 1.17 11.17
CA ASP A 72 -2.29 0.11 11.98
C ASP A 72 -2.53 -1.18 11.17
N TYR A 73 -2.44 -1.10 9.85
CA TYR A 73 -2.68 -2.24 8.98
C TYR A 73 -1.48 -3.19 8.97
N LYS A 74 -1.78 -4.49 9.12
CA LYS A 74 -0.80 -5.57 9.08
C LYS A 74 -1.19 -6.54 7.98
N ASN A 75 -0.37 -6.60 6.95
CA ASN A 75 -0.50 -7.64 5.93
C ASN A 75 0.35 -8.86 6.35
N GLN A 76 -0.23 -10.05 6.27
CA GLN A 76 0.48 -11.30 6.54
C GLN A 76 1.56 -11.59 5.49
N ASP A 77 1.32 -11.23 4.23
CA ASP A 77 2.25 -11.49 3.13
C ASP A 77 3.42 -10.49 3.09
N SER A 78 3.16 -9.25 3.52
CA SER A 78 4.09 -8.13 3.44
C SER A 78 4.11 -7.36 4.76
N PRO A 79 5.01 -7.70 5.71
CA PRO A 79 5.08 -7.02 7.00
C PRO A 79 5.59 -5.57 6.89
N GLY A 80 6.09 -5.16 5.72
CA GLY A 80 6.55 -3.80 5.47
C GLY A 80 5.41 -2.80 5.39
N ASN A 81 5.57 -1.65 6.05
CA ASN A 81 4.60 -0.56 6.07
C ASN A 81 5.19 0.71 5.45
N ALA A 82 4.41 1.37 4.59
CA ALA A 82 4.77 2.59 3.85
C ALA A 82 4.24 3.89 4.50
N SER A 83 3.53 3.83 5.65
CA SER A 83 3.05 5.00 6.40
C SER A 83 4.14 6.01 6.77
N THR A 84 5.39 5.54 6.85
CA THR A 84 6.56 6.39 7.16
C THR A 84 7.38 6.77 5.94
N LEU A 85 6.88 6.53 4.71
CA LEU A 85 7.59 6.79 3.47
C LEU A 85 7.96 8.28 3.33
N TYR A 86 9.17 8.54 2.86
CA TYR A 86 9.66 9.89 2.59
C TYR A 86 10.81 9.90 1.58
N ARG A 87 11.06 11.07 0.98
CA ARG A 87 12.22 11.30 0.12
C ARG A 87 13.35 11.96 0.92
N CYS A 88 14.53 11.36 0.89
CA CYS A 88 15.72 11.98 1.47
C CYS A 88 16.15 13.21 0.65
N GLY A 89 16.41 14.36 1.28
CA GLY A 89 16.82 15.59 0.61
C GLY A 89 18.25 15.55 0.06
N LEU A 90 19.06 14.57 0.45
CA LEU A 90 20.46 14.45 0.04
C LEU A 90 20.65 13.38 -1.04
N CYS A 91 20.27 12.13 -0.74
CA CYS A 91 20.44 11.02 -1.69
C CYS A 91 19.24 10.81 -2.61
N LEU A 92 18.15 11.56 -2.41
CA LEU A 92 16.90 11.49 -3.19
C LEU A 92 16.18 10.13 -3.18
N LYS A 93 16.65 9.15 -2.39
CA LYS A 93 16.02 7.85 -2.22
C LYS A 93 14.70 7.95 -1.46
N LEU A 94 13.75 7.08 -1.80
CA LEU A 94 12.52 6.86 -1.04
C LEU A 94 12.79 5.85 0.07
N LEU A 95 12.47 6.23 1.30
CA LEU A 95 12.80 5.48 2.50
C LEU A 95 11.62 5.49 3.45
N THR A 96 11.49 4.40 4.20
CA THR A 96 10.67 4.27 5.39
C THR A 96 11.58 4.32 6.62
N LYS A 97 10.99 4.44 7.82
CA LYS A 97 11.76 4.37 9.08
C LYS A 97 12.54 3.07 9.26
N ASP A 98 12.09 1.98 8.66
CA ASP A 98 12.81 0.71 8.69
C ASP A 98 13.96 0.64 7.70
N THR A 99 13.78 1.19 6.51
CA THR A 99 14.79 1.14 5.44
C THR A 99 15.85 2.22 5.58
N GLU A 100 15.56 3.36 6.22
CA GLU A 100 16.56 4.41 6.48
C GLU A 100 17.75 3.90 7.29
N ARG A 101 17.54 2.91 8.15
CA ARG A 101 18.58 2.27 8.97
C ARG A 101 19.42 1.24 8.21
N LYS A 102 18.95 0.76 7.06
CA LYS A 102 19.58 -0.32 6.28
C LYS A 102 20.27 0.18 5.02
N ILE A 103 19.84 1.33 4.50
CA ILE A 103 20.30 1.88 3.22
C ILE A 103 21.26 3.04 3.48
N SER A 104 22.46 2.98 2.90
CA SER A 104 23.41 4.08 2.98
C SER A 104 22.93 5.33 2.25
N CYS A 105 23.16 6.49 2.87
CA CYS A 105 22.99 7.79 2.22
C CYS A 105 24.27 8.11 1.41
N ILE A 106 24.60 9.39 1.23
CA ILE A 106 25.87 9.82 0.65
C ILE A 106 27.06 9.46 1.58
N PRO A 107 28.30 9.32 1.07
CA PRO A 107 29.46 8.89 1.86
C PRO A 107 29.73 9.68 3.17
N GLY A 108 29.31 10.94 3.27
CA GLY A 108 29.42 11.77 4.49
C GLY A 108 28.30 11.59 5.53
N LYS A 109 27.41 10.61 5.35
CA LYS A 109 26.25 10.35 6.22
C LYS A 109 26.24 8.91 6.76
N ILE A 110 27.43 8.31 6.83
CA ILE A 110 27.70 7.01 7.41
C ILE A 110 28.47 7.26 8.71
N ASN A 111 27.95 6.77 9.83
CA ASN A 111 28.55 6.95 11.15
C ASN A 111 28.72 5.58 11.82
N VAL A 112 29.65 5.47 12.76
CA VAL A 112 29.80 4.29 13.62
C VAL A 112 29.29 4.64 15.01
N ASN A 113 28.36 3.86 15.54
CA ASN A 113 27.84 4.08 16.89
C ASN A 113 28.90 3.66 17.94
N PRO A 114 28.75 4.02 19.23
CA PRO A 114 29.70 3.60 20.28
C PRO A 114 29.84 2.08 20.47
N ARG A 115 28.92 1.28 19.91
CA ARG A 115 28.98 -0.19 19.91
C ARG A 115 29.76 -0.77 18.72
N GLY A 116 30.20 0.08 17.78
CA GLY A 116 30.91 -0.33 16.57
C GLY A 116 30.01 -0.63 15.36
N ASP A 117 28.69 -0.43 15.45
CA ASP A 117 27.78 -0.68 14.33
C ASP A 117 27.73 0.51 13.37
N ILE A 118 27.61 0.21 12.08
CA ILE A 118 27.40 1.21 11.03
C ILE A 118 25.95 1.73 11.11
N THR A 119 25.81 3.05 11.12
CA THR A 119 24.54 3.78 11.14
C THR A 119 24.46 4.76 9.98
N TYR A 120 23.30 4.84 9.35
CA TYR A 120 23.06 5.74 8.23
C TYR A 120 22.14 6.88 8.65
N THR A 121 22.47 8.10 8.25
CA THR A 121 21.68 9.29 8.56
C THR A 121 21.06 9.87 7.30
N HIS A 122 19.73 9.97 7.28
CA HIS A 122 18.97 10.58 6.21
C HIS A 122 18.23 11.81 6.72
N SER A 123 17.99 12.77 5.83
CA SER A 123 17.27 14.01 6.15
C SER A 123 16.04 14.09 5.27
N ARG A 124 14.87 14.29 5.87
CA ARG A 124 13.60 14.39 5.15
C ARG A 124 13.60 15.67 4.31
N SER A 125 13.31 15.59 3.02
CA SER A 125 13.16 16.80 2.21
C SER A 125 11.87 17.54 2.60
N CYS A 126 11.95 18.87 2.74
CA CYS A 126 10.80 19.72 3.01
C CYS A 126 10.07 20.14 1.71
N THR A 127 10.69 19.97 0.54
CA THR A 127 10.05 20.21 -0.77
C THR A 127 9.28 18.95 -1.18
N THR A 128 8.08 18.77 -0.63
CA THR A 128 7.22 17.61 -0.89
C THR A 128 6.49 17.74 -2.23
N GLN A 129 7.06 17.15 -3.28
CA GLN A 129 6.25 16.67 -4.41
C GLN A 129 6.58 15.19 -4.61
N LEU A 130 6.04 14.35 -3.74
CA LEU A 130 5.95 12.91 -3.98
C LEU A 130 4.73 12.69 -4.87
N HIS A 131 4.90 12.90 -6.18
CA HIS A 131 3.86 12.61 -7.16
C HIS A 131 3.84 11.10 -7.43
N LEU A 132 3.35 10.33 -6.46
CA LEU A 132 2.75 9.01 -6.73
C LEU A 132 1.38 9.35 -7.35
N GLY A 133 0.92 8.66 -8.39
CA GLY A 133 -0.32 8.97 -9.15
C GLY A 133 -1.64 8.88 -8.36
N CYS A 134 -1.60 9.02 -7.03
CA CYS A 134 -2.72 9.25 -6.13
C CYS A 134 -2.37 10.53 -5.35
N GLY A 135 -3.21 11.56 -5.40
CA GLY A 135 -2.89 12.89 -4.83
C GLY A 135 -2.44 12.85 -3.37
N PHE A 136 -1.13 13.02 -3.15
CA PHE A 136 -0.52 13.17 -1.82
C PHE A 136 -0.22 14.65 -1.56
N ASP A 137 -1.25 15.41 -1.17
CA ASP A 137 -1.04 16.73 -0.57
C ASP A 137 -0.78 16.54 0.93
N SER A 138 0.47 16.71 1.34
CA SER A 138 0.81 16.85 2.75
C SER A 138 1.82 17.98 2.90
N LEU A 139 1.27 19.19 3.08
CA LEU A 139 1.94 20.25 3.82
C LEU A 139 2.20 19.72 5.23
N CYS A 140 3.45 19.89 5.68
CA CYS A 140 3.99 19.58 6.99
C CYS A 140 2.96 19.14 8.05
N GLY A 141 2.94 17.84 8.37
CA GLY A 141 2.40 17.35 9.65
C GLY A 141 0.99 16.75 9.62
N HIS A 142 0.71 15.80 8.72
CA HIS A 142 -0.09 14.58 8.97
C HIS A 142 -0.35 13.90 7.62
N PRO A 143 -0.21 12.56 7.49
CA PRO A 143 -0.60 11.87 6.27
C PRO A 143 -2.13 11.74 6.24
N TYR A 144 -2.81 12.69 5.59
CA TYR A 144 -4.22 12.50 5.22
C TYR A 144 -4.29 12.01 3.78
N VAL A 145 -4.58 10.73 3.60
CA VAL A 145 -4.80 10.14 2.27
C VAL A 145 -6.19 10.57 1.79
N LYS A 146 -6.26 11.52 0.85
CA LYS A 146 -7.49 11.81 0.09
C LYS A 146 -7.36 11.16 -1.29
N CYS A 147 -7.91 9.96 -1.46
CA CYS A 147 -8.07 9.37 -2.79
C CYS A 147 -9.08 10.20 -3.58
N MET A 148 -8.62 10.90 -4.62
CA MET A 148 -9.50 11.49 -5.62
C MET A 148 -10.27 10.38 -6.31
N HIS A 149 -11.60 10.41 -6.18
CA HIS A 149 -12.49 9.64 -7.02
C HIS A 149 -12.68 10.44 -8.31
N THR A 150 -12.23 9.90 -9.44
CA THR A 150 -12.72 10.25 -10.78
C THR A 150 -13.73 9.23 -11.22
#